data_AF-A0A8T6BXC2-F1
#
_entry.id   AF-A0A8T6BXC2-F1
#
_cell.length_a   1.000
_cell.length_b   1.000
_cell.length_c   1.000
_cell.angle_alpha   90.00
_cell.angle_beta   90.00
_cell.angle_gamma   90.00
#
_symmetry.space_group_name_H-M   'P 1'
#
loop_
_entity.id
_entity.type
_entity.pdbx_description
1 polymer ?
#
loop_
_entity_poly.entity_id
_entity_poly.type
_entity_poly.pdbx_seq_one_letter_code
_entity_poly.pdbx_strand_id
1 'polypeptide(L)' 'MRDALWSRQGRRCANPYCDSENLRKVDLQLDHRIPRIRGGDDGVLNRIGLCANCNARKGAKAWGRFLDEERAKLPHERV' A
#
# COMPACT_ATOMS: atom_id res chain seq x y z
N MET A 1 1.08 8.73 14.81
CA MET A 1 0.54 8.59 13.43
C MET A 1 0.61 7.15 12.90
N ARG A 2 1.80 6.50 12.93
CA ARG A 2 1.99 5.13 12.44
C ARG A 2 1.11 4.09 13.15
N ASP A 3 0.88 4.25 14.46
CA ASP A 3 0.03 3.37 15.27
C ASP A 3 -1.43 3.40 14.84
N ALA A 4 -1.98 4.61 14.69
CA ALA A 4 -3.35 4.80 14.21
C ALA A 4 -3.54 4.25 12.79
N LEU A 5 -2.55 4.43 11.91
CA LEU A 5 -2.57 3.89 10.56
C LEU A 5 -2.54 2.36 10.55
N TRP A 6 -1.68 1.76 11.37
CA TRP A 6 -1.57 0.31 11.52
C TRP A 6 -2.89 -0.32 11.99
N SER A 7 -3.48 0.26 13.03
CA SER A 7 -4.79 -0.16 13.53
C SER A 7 -5.89 0.01 12.48
N ARG A 8 -5.94 1.15 11.79
CA ARG A 8 -6.93 1.43 10.72
C ARG A 8 -6.82 0.46 9.54
N GLN A 9 -5.62 -0.02 9.23
CA GLN A 9 -5.38 -0.99 8.16
C GLN A 9 -5.61 -2.45 8.60
N GLY A 10 -6.13 -2.68 9.81
CA GLY A 10 -6.37 -4.03 10.31
C GLY A 10 -5.07 -4.80 10.53
N ARG A 11 -3.99 -4.11 10.92
CA ARG A 11 -2.67 -4.70 11.20
C ARG A 11 -2.08 -5.46 10.01
N ARG A 12 -2.23 -4.89 8.81
CA ARG A 12 -1.71 -5.45 7.56
C ARG A 12 -1.10 -4.37 6.66
N CYS A 13 -0.33 -4.83 5.67
CA CYS A 13 0.05 -4.01 4.52
C CYS A 13 -1.21 -3.47 3.83
N ALA A 14 -1.17 -2.23 3.33
CA ALA A 14 -2.31 -1.64 2.63
C ALA A 14 -2.62 -2.31 1.28
N ASN A 15 -1.64 -2.99 0.67
CA ASN A 15 -1.86 -3.76 -0.55
C ASN A 15 -2.67 -5.03 -0.20
N PRO A 16 -3.92 -5.17 -0.68
CA PRO A 16 -4.75 -6.34 -0.39
C PRO A 16 -4.23 -7.63 -1.03
N TYR A 17 -3.33 -7.52 -2.00
CA TYR A 17 -2.68 -8.64 -2.69
C TYR A 17 -1.28 -8.94 -2.13
N CYS A 18 -0.94 -8.36 -0.97
CA CYS A 18 0.32 -8.63 -0.30
C CYS A 18 0.27 -9.99 0.38
N ASP A 19 1.29 -10.80 0.11
CA ASP A 19 1.54 -12.14 0.64
C ASP A 19 2.49 -12.14 1.85
N SER A 20 2.92 -10.95 2.32
CA SER A 20 3.84 -10.86 3.45
C SER A 20 3.16 -11.23 4.76
N GLU A 21 3.66 -12.28 5.40
CA GLU A 21 3.19 -12.74 6.70
C GLU A 21 3.97 -12.06 7.85
N ASN A 22 3.42 -12.14 9.07
CA ASN A 22 4.08 -11.71 10.31
C ASN A 22 4.58 -10.24 10.33
N LEU A 23 3.98 -9.37 9.51
CA LEU A 23 4.32 -7.95 9.50
C LEU A 23 4.02 -7.31 10.86
N ARG A 24 4.98 -6.52 11.34
CA ARG A 24 4.80 -5.64 12.49
C ARG A 24 4.64 -4.21 12.00
N LYS A 25 4.11 -3.36 12.87
CA LYS A 25 3.97 -1.92 12.63
C LYS A 25 5.26 -1.23 12.14
N VAL A 26 6.41 -1.66 12.67
CA VAL A 26 7.73 -1.08 12.35
C VAL A 26 8.21 -1.47 10.96
N ASP A 27 7.68 -2.55 10.37
CA ASP A 27 8.07 -3.04 9.06
C ASP A 27 7.34 -2.30 7.92
N LEU A 28 6.34 -1.47 8.27
CA LEU A 28 5.66 -0.62 7.31
C LEU A 28 6.51 0.61 6.96
N GLN A 29 6.36 1.10 5.73
CA GLN A 29 6.80 2.39 5.26
C GLN A 29 5.57 3.25 4.99
N LEU A 30 5.62 4.53 5.39
CA LEU A 30 4.54 5.47 5.11
C LEU A 30 4.68 5.96 3.68
N ASP A 31 3.58 5.94 2.95
CA ASP A 31 3.51 6.41 1.57
C ASP A 31 2.16 7.10 1.31
N HIS A 32 2.06 7.75 0.16
CA HIS A 32 0.88 8.48 -0.29
C HIS A 32 0.10 7.68 -1.34
N ARG A 33 -1.24 7.73 -1.28
CA ARG A 33 -2.11 7.16 -2.31
C ARG A 33 -1.94 7.92 -3.62
N ILE A 34 -1.92 9.24 -3.55
CA ILE A 34 -1.57 10.16 -4.63
C ILE A 34 -0.19 10.73 -4.30
N PRO A 35 0.86 10.45 -5.10
CA PRO A 35 2.20 10.99 -4.88
C PRO A 35 2.20 12.52 -4.87
N ARG A 36 3.08 13.12 -4.03
CA ARG A 36 3.26 14.59 -3.97
C ARG A 36 3.57 15.20 -5.34
N ILE A 37 4.43 14.55 -6.12
CA ILE A 37 4.79 14.98 -7.49
C ILE A 37 3.60 14.97 -8.47
N ARG A 38 2.48 14.33 -8.11
CA ARG A 38 1.23 14.32 -8.88
C ARG A 38 0.09 15.08 -8.18
N GLY A 39 0.43 16.01 -7.28
CA GLY A 39 -0.54 16.87 -6.61
C GLY A 39 -1.21 16.27 -5.37
N GLY A 40 -0.73 15.15 -4.85
CA GLY A 40 -1.23 14.59 -3.58
C GLY A 40 -0.85 15.45 -2.37
N ASP A 41 -1.63 15.36 -1.30
CA ASP A 41 -1.40 16.05 -0.03
C ASP A 41 -0.68 15.16 1.02
N ASP A 42 -0.32 15.74 2.16
CA ASP A 42 0.28 15.02 3.30
C ASP A 42 -0.79 14.58 4.34
N GLY A 43 -2.07 14.61 3.98
CA GLY A 43 -3.21 14.37 4.85
C GLY A 43 -3.37 12.90 5.25
N VAL A 44 -4.05 12.67 6.38
CA VAL A 44 -4.27 11.33 6.95
C VAL A 44 -5.04 10.39 6.01
N LEU A 45 -5.87 10.94 5.12
CA LEU A 45 -6.61 10.16 4.12
C LEU A 45 -5.73 9.73 2.94
N ASN A 46 -4.74 10.55 2.57
CA ASN A 46 -3.79 10.22 1.52
C ASN A 46 -2.69 9.27 2.00
N ARG A 47 -2.48 9.10 3.31
CA ARG A 47 -1.44 8.21 3.84
C ARG A 47 -1.86 6.75 3.93
N ILE A 48 -0.95 5.87 3.52
CA ILE A 48 -1.03 4.41 3.60
C ILE A 48 0.29 3.84 4.13
N GLY A 49 0.22 2.64 4.69
CA GLY A 49 1.36 1.89 5.19
C GLY A 49 1.58 0.63 4.36
N LEU A 50 2.74 0.50 3.73
CA LEU A 50 3.11 -0.63 2.88
C LEU A 50 4.32 -1.35 3.46
N CYS A 51 4.43 -2.68 3.28
CA CYS A 51 5.71 -3.35 3.54
C CYS A 51 6.78 -2.84 2.56
N ALA A 52 8.05 -3.04 2.87
CA ALA A 52 9.17 -2.54 2.04
C ALA A 52 9.06 -2.97 0.57
N ASN A 53 8.68 -4.23 0.31
CA ASN A 53 8.53 -4.77 -1.04
C ASN A 53 7.38 -4.09 -1.81
N CYS A 54 6.19 -3.99 -1.21
CA CYS A 54 5.06 -3.31 -1.85
C CYS A 54 5.33 -1.81 -2.07
N ASN A 55 5.99 -1.15 -1.12
CA ASN A 55 6.35 0.26 -1.24
C ASN A 55 7.30 0.50 -2.41
N ALA A 56 8.34 -0.35 -2.54
CA ALA A 56 9.27 -0.30 -3.66
C ALA A 56 8.56 -0.55 -5.01
N ARG A 57 7.67 -1.56 -5.09
CA ARG A 57 6.90 -1.85 -6.31
C ARG A 57 5.92 -0.75 -6.69
N LYS A 58 5.29 -0.10 -5.70
CA LYS A 58 4.40 1.05 -5.96
C LYS A 58 5.20 2.23 -6.50
N GLY A 59 6.32 2.56 -5.86
CA GLY A 59 7.14 3.71 -6.21
C GLY A 59 6.30 4.98 -6.36
N ALA A 60 6.56 5.75 -7.42
CA ALA A 60 5.82 6.96 -7.70
C ALA A 60 4.45 6.73 -8.37
N LYS A 61 3.88 5.52 -8.42
CA LYS A 61 2.54 5.27 -9.01
C LYS A 61 1.43 5.77 -8.10
N ALA A 62 0.33 6.22 -8.71
CA ALA A 62 -0.92 6.42 -7.99
C ALA A 62 -1.45 5.08 -7.47
N TRP A 63 -2.14 5.10 -6.33
CA TRP A 63 -2.60 3.90 -5.63
C TRP A 63 -3.49 3.01 -6.49
N GLY A 64 -4.46 3.59 -7.20
CA GLY A 64 -5.34 2.83 -8.10
C GLY A 64 -4.56 2.07 -9.16
N ARG A 65 -3.66 2.76 -9.89
CA ARG A 65 -2.80 2.13 -10.90
C ARG A 65 -1.95 1.00 -10.32
N PHE A 66 -1.40 1.18 -9.13
CA PHE A 66 -0.64 0.12 -8.48
C PHE A 66 -1.52 -1.10 -8.16
N LEU A 67 -2.74 -0.90 -7.65
CA LEU A 67 -3.67 -2.00 -7.38
C LEU A 67 -4.11 -2.73 -8.66
N ASP A 68 -4.34 -2.01 -9.75
CA ASP A 68 -4.69 -2.62 -11.05
C ASP A 68 -3.55 -3.52 -11.55
N GLU A 69 -2.30 -3.05 -11.45
CA GLU A 69 -1.11 -3.83 -11.83
C GLU A 69 -0.89 -5.05 -10.92
N GLU A 70 -1.14 -4.95 -9.61
CA GLU A 70 -1.04 -6.09 -8.70
C GLU A 70 -2.16 -7.10 -8.94
N ARG A 71 -3.40 -6.64 -9.20
CA ARG A 71 -4.53 -7.50 -9.54
C ARG A 71 -4.29 -8.27 -10.84
N ALA A 72 -3.71 -7.62 -11.85
CA ALA A 72 -3.41 -8.25 -13.14
C ALA A 72 -2.38 -9.38 -13.06
N LYS A 73 -1.62 -9.48 -11.96
CA LYS A 73 -0.66 -10.57 -11.72
C LYS A 73 -1.30 -11.79 -11.08
N LEU A 74 -2.51 -11.67 -10.54
CA LEU A 74 -3.19 -12.78 -9.92
C LEU A 74 -3.56 -13.81 -11.00
N PRO A 75 -3.47 -15.11 -10.69
CA PRO A 75 -3.94 -16.14 -11.61
C PRO A 75 -5.43 -15.93 -11.87
N HIS A 76 -5.80 -15.72 -13.13
CA HIS A 76 -7.19 -15.78 -13.53
C HIS A 76 -7.59 -17.26 -13.61
N GLU A 77 -8.47 -17.68 -12.71
CA GLU A 77 -9.11 -18.99 -12.81
C GLU A 77 -9.85 -19.03 -14.15
N ARG A 78 -9.43 -19.95 -15.04
CA ARG A 78 -10.12 -20.17 -16.31
C ARG A 78 -11.41 -20.89 -15.96
N VAL A 79 -12.52 -20.16 -16.03
CA VAL A 79 -13.88 -20.74 -16.03
C VAL A 79 -14.04 -21.65 -17.24
#